data_AF-X1NS00-F1
#
_entry.id   AF-X1NS00-F1
#
_cell.length_a   1.000
_cell.length_b   1.000
_cell.length_c   1.000
_cell.angle_alpha   90.00
_cell.angle_beta   90.00
_cell.angle_gamma   90.00
#
_symmetry.space_group_name_H-M   'P 1'
#
loop_
_entity.id
_entity.type
_entity.pdbx_description
1 polymer ?
#
loop_
_entity_poly.entity_id
_entity_poly.type
_entity_poly.pdbx_seq_one_letter_code
_entity_poly.pdbx_strand_id
1 'polypeptide(L)'
;MGVPVIATKVGGVPDLVRHGETGLLVEPGSVDELAISIKKLIEDERLRRKMTKNCLEEAKKYSWENVVERFEDLLKETVSEDYSDEDSSPNKLSL
;
A
#
# COMPACT_ATOMS: atom_id res chain seq x y z
N MET A 1 10.49 10.36 -5.37
CA MET A 1 10.09 11.67 -4.78
C MET A 1 9.25 11.41 -3.53
N GLY A 2 9.32 12.26 -2.49
CA GLY A 2 8.65 12.07 -1.19
C GLY A 2 7.70 13.21 -0.83
N VAL A 3 6.83 13.61 -1.76
CA VAL A 3 5.93 14.75 -1.57
C VAL A 3 4.67 14.29 -0.84
N PRO A 4 4.30 14.90 0.31
CA PRO A 4 3.04 14.58 0.98
C PRO A 4 1.85 14.99 0.10
N VAL A 5 0.83 14.13 0.07
CA VAL A 5 -0.36 14.30 -0.78
C VAL A 5 -1.55 14.74 0.07
N ILE A 6 -2.39 15.62 -0.50
CA ILE A 6 -3.75 15.87 -0.02
C ILE A 6 -4.71 15.21 -1.02
N ALA A 7 -5.55 14.30 -0.56
CA ALA A 7 -6.47 13.56 -1.43
C ALA A 7 -7.85 13.41 -0.79
N THR A 8 -8.86 13.19 -1.62
CA THR A 8 -10.22 12.91 -1.15
C THR A 8 -10.35 11.46 -0.68
N LYS A 9 -11.20 11.22 0.33
CA LYS A 9 -11.52 9.87 0.86
C LYS A 9 -12.45 9.09 -0.09
N VAL A 10 -11.94 8.70 -1.26
CA VAL A 10 -12.71 7.95 -2.27
C VAL A 10 -11.90 6.80 -2.85
N GLY A 11 -12.59 5.73 -3.24
CA GLY A 11 -11.96 4.55 -3.85
C GLY A 11 -10.89 3.94 -2.95
N GLY A 12 -9.80 3.45 -3.55
CA GLY A 12 -8.66 2.85 -2.83
C GLY A 12 -7.65 3.86 -2.28
N VAL A 13 -7.94 5.17 -2.31
CA VAL A 13 -7.03 6.19 -1.77
C VAL A 13 -6.78 6.02 -0.27
N PRO A 14 -7.79 5.73 0.58
CA PRO A 14 -7.58 5.48 2.01
C PRO A 14 -6.70 4.26 2.30
N ASP A 15 -6.62 3.30 1.37
CA ASP A 15 -5.77 2.10 1.50
C ASP A 15 -4.28 2.43 1.28
N LEU A 16 -3.99 3.49 0.53
CA LEU A 16 -2.62 3.94 0.20
C LEU A 16 -2.15 5.11 1.09
N VAL A 17 -3.07 5.98 1.50
CA VAL A 17 -2.76 7.22 2.23
C VAL A 17 -3.25 7.14 3.67
N ARG A 18 -2.32 7.11 4.63
CA ARG A 18 -2.64 7.21 6.05
C ARG A 18 -2.77 8.67 6.47
N HIS A 19 -3.99 9.07 6.79
CA HIS A 19 -4.31 10.43 7.22
C HIS A 19 -3.42 10.87 8.40
N GLY A 20 -2.76 12.01 8.26
CA GLY A 20 -1.86 12.57 9.29
C GLY A 20 -0.46 11.96 9.31
N GLU A 21 -0.22 10.86 8.58
CA GLU A 21 1.08 10.17 8.56
C GLU A 21 1.80 10.26 7.23
N THR A 22 1.16 9.82 6.14
CA THR A 22 1.71 9.83 4.77
C THR A 22 0.99 10.81 3.86
N GLY A 23 -0.06 11.46 4.36
CA GLY A 23 -0.79 12.51 3.65
C GLY A 23 -1.95 13.02 4.47
N LEU A 24 -2.76 13.90 3.88
CA LEU A 24 -4.00 14.37 4.46
C LEU A 24 -5.17 13.91 3.58
N LEU A 25 -6.18 13.36 4.24
CA LEU A 25 -7.41 12.95 3.60
C LEU A 25 -8.52 13.94 3.92
N VAL A 26 -9.24 14.40 2.90
CA VAL A 26 -10.36 15.35 3.00
C VAL A 26 -11.65 14.75 2.45
N GLU A 27 -12.80 15.26 2.89
CA GLU A 27 -14.09 14.86 2.35
C GLU A 27 -14.29 15.34 0.90
N PRO A 28 -14.92 14.52 0.02
CA PRO A 28 -15.21 14.92 -1.34
C PRO A 28 -16.10 16.17 -1.40
N GLY A 29 -15.72 17.16 -2.20
CA GLY A 29 -16.45 18.42 -2.32
C GLY A 29 -16.25 19.41 -1.16
N SER A 30 -15.49 19.04 -0.12
CA SER A 30 -15.19 19.93 1.00
C SER A 30 -14.05 20.89 0.66
N VAL A 31 -14.40 22.07 0.16
CA VAL A 31 -13.44 23.14 -0.16
C VAL A 31 -12.71 23.61 1.11
N ASP A 32 -13.43 23.69 2.22
CA ASP A 32 -12.88 24.16 3.50
C ASP A 32 -11.80 23.21 4.04
N GLU A 33 -12.04 21.90 4.03
CA GLU A 33 -11.04 20.91 4.47
C GLU A 33 -9.80 20.91 3.58
N LEU A 34 -9.99 21.08 2.27
CA LEU A 34 -8.88 21.20 1.33
C LEU A 34 -8.04 22.45 1.62
N ALA A 35 -8.69 23.60 1.80
CA ALA A 35 -8.00 24.86 2.10
C ALA A 35 -7.24 24.79 3.43
N ILE A 36 -7.86 24.24 4.48
CA ILE A 36 -7.24 24.03 5.79
C ILE A 36 -6.04 23.10 5.67
N SER A 37 -6.16 22.00 4.92
CA SER A 37 -5.09 21.01 4.72
C SER A 37 -3.91 21.60 3.96
N ILE A 38 -4.17 22.37 2.89
CA ILE A 38 -3.14 23.09 2.13
C ILE A 38 -2.41 24.06 3.05
N LYS A 39 -3.16 24.90 3.78
CA LYS A 39 -2.58 25.87 4.72
C LYS A 39 -1.72 25.20 5.78
N LYS A 40 -2.22 24.13 6.40
CA LYS A 40 -1.49 23.33 7.39
C LYS A 40 -0.17 22.80 6.82
N LEU A 41 -0.20 22.25 5.61
CA LEU A 41 1.03 21.79 4.97
C LEU A 41 1.94 22.94 4.57
N ILE A 42 1.48 24.14 4.24
CA ILE A 42 2.36 25.28 3.91
C ILE A 42 3.01 25.86 5.18
N GLU A 43 2.28 25.94 6.28
CA GLU A 43 2.73 26.59 7.51
C GLU A 43 3.59 25.68 8.40
N ASP A 44 3.28 24.38 8.46
CA ASP A 44 4.00 23.44 9.34
C ASP A 44 5.09 22.66 8.60
N GLU A 45 6.32 23.21 8.59
CA GLU A 45 7.48 22.53 7.97
C GLU A 45 7.80 21.20 8.65
N ARG A 46 7.64 21.11 9.96
CA ARG A 46 7.95 19.89 10.72
C ARG A 46 7.02 18.77 10.30
N LEU A 47 5.73 19.06 10.18
CA LEU A 47 4.74 18.12 9.67
C LEU A 47 5.07 17.69 8.25
N ARG A 48 5.37 18.64 7.35
CA ARG A 48 5.77 18.31 5.96
C ARG A 48 6.95 17.34 5.93
N ARG A 49 8.03 17.64 6.66
CA ARG A 49 9.23 16.80 6.71
C ARG A 49 8.95 15.41 7.27
N LYS A 50 8.14 15.33 8.33
CA LYS A 50 7.72 14.05 8.91
C LYS A 50 6.93 13.23 7.90
N MET A 51 5.94 13.83 7.23
CA MET A 51 5.15 13.15 6.23
C MET A 51 6.00 12.73 5.03
N THR A 52 6.89 13.57 4.52
CA THR A 52 7.83 13.22 3.45
C THR A 52 8.62 11.94 3.76
N LYS A 53 9.17 11.84 4.98
CA LYS A 53 9.88 10.64 5.40
C LYS A 53 8.96 9.42 5.39
N ASN A 54 7.77 9.55 5.97
CA ASN A 54 6.79 8.46 6.02
C ASN A 54 6.32 8.03 4.63
N CYS A 55 6.07 8.96 3.71
CA CYS A 55 5.70 8.64 2.32
C CYS A 55 6.79 7.82 1.64
N LEU A 56 8.06 8.19 1.83
CA LEU A 56 9.18 7.46 1.22
C LEU A 56 9.29 6.04 1.77
N GLU A 57 9.15 5.86 3.09
CA GLU A 57 9.15 4.53 3.69
C GLU A 57 7.94 3.70 3.24
N GLU A 58 6.77 4.32 3.11
CA GLU A 58 5.57 3.62 2.67
C GLU A 58 5.65 3.21 1.20
N ALA A 59 6.13 4.10 0.33
CA ALA A 59 6.26 3.85 -1.10
C ALA A 59 7.18 2.66 -1.40
N LYS A 60 8.18 2.38 -0.56
CA LYS A 60 9.05 1.21 -0.70
C LYS A 60 8.25 -0.10 -0.71
N LYS A 61 7.18 -0.22 0.10
CA LYS A 61 6.36 -1.44 0.18
C LYS A 61 5.69 -1.80 -1.14
N TYR A 62 5.48 -0.80 -1.99
CA TYR A 62 4.84 -0.96 -3.30
C TYR A 62 5.87 -1.00 -4.45
N SER A 63 7.16 -1.15 -4.14
CA SER A 63 8.17 -1.37 -5.17
C SER A 63 7.95 -2.72 -5.85
N TRP A 64 8.36 -2.81 -7.11
CA TRP A 64 8.15 -4.03 -7.89
C TRP A 64 8.87 -5.23 -7.25
N GLU A 65 10.05 -5.01 -6.69
CA GLU A 65 10.84 -6.00 -5.99
C GLU A 65 10.06 -6.60 -4.80
N ASN A 66 9.48 -5.75 -3.96
CA ASN A 66 8.72 -6.19 -2.78
C ASN A 66 7.38 -6.85 -3.16
N VAL A 67 6.75 -6.38 -4.24
CA VAL A 67 5.51 -6.99 -4.76
C VAL A 67 5.79 -8.40 -5.30
N VAL A 68 6.88 -8.57 -6.05
CA VAL A 68 7.28 -9.87 -6.59
C VAL A 68 7.66 -10.84 -5.48
N GLU A 69 8.48 -10.42 -4.52
CA GLU A 69 8.87 -11.25 -3.37
C GLU A 69 7.64 -11.76 -2.61
N ARG A 70 6.71 -10.86 -2.27
CA ARG A 70 5.47 -11.23 -1.57
C ARG A 70 4.58 -12.16 -2.40
N PHE A 71 4.57 -12.01 -3.71
CA PHE A 71 3.80 -12.88 -4.60
C PHE A 71 4.43 -14.27 -4.70
N GLU A 72 5.76 -14.36 -4.81
CA GLU A 72 6.49 -15.63 -4.79
C GLU A 72 6.29 -16.39 -3.49
N ASP A 73 6.29 -15.70 -2.35
CA ASP A 73 6.05 -16.33 -1.04
C ASP A 73 4.63 -16.91 -0.93
N LEU A 74 3.62 -16.17 -1.38
CA LEU A 74 2.23 -16.66 -1.43
C LEU A 74 2.08 -17.88 -2.34
N LEU A 75 2.76 -17.90 -3.49
CA LEU A 75 2.73 -19.06 -4.38
C LEU A 75 3.40 -20.29 -3.73
N LYS A 76 4.50 -20.11 -3.01
CA LYS A 76 5.19 -21.21 -2.31
C LYS A 76 4.35 -21.78 -1.18
N GLU A 77 3.66 -20.93 -0.42
CA GLU A 77 2.77 -21.33 0.68
C GLU A 77 1.64 -22.22 0.15
N THR A 78 0.88 -21.75 -0.85
CA THR A 78 -0.24 -22.50 -1.43
C THR A 78 0.21 -23.82 -2.07
N VAL A 79 1.34 -23.83 -2.79
CA VAL A 79 1.88 -25.05 -3.40
C VAL A 79 2.35 -26.05 -2.34
N SER A 80 2.76 -25.58 -1.15
CA SER A 80 3.17 -26.47 -0.06
C SER A 80 1.99 -27.10 0.70
N GLU A 81 0.81 -26.46 0.69
CA GLU A 81 -0.41 -27.01 1.30
C GLU A 81 -1.04 -28.10 0.42
N ASP A 82 -1.09 -27.90 -0.91
CA ASP A 82 -1.70 -28.85 -1.85
C ASP A 82 -0.88 -30.14 -2.07
N TYR A 83 0.40 -30.18 -1.66
CA TYR A 83 1.23 -31.39 -1.74
C TYR A 83 1.06 -32.36 -0.55
N SER A 84 0.18 -32.05 0.41
CA SER A 84 -0.04 -32.92 1.58
C SER A 84 -1.20 -33.91 1.46
N ASP A 85 -2.04 -33.82 0.40
CA ASP A 85 -3.23 -34.65 0.25
C ASP A 85 -3.29 -35.54 -1.02
N GLU A 86 -2.33 -35.49 -1.95
CA GLU A 86 -2.28 -36.38 -3.13
C GLU A 86 -0.88 -36.99 -3.39
N ASP A 87 -0.38 -37.84 -2.47
CA ASP A 87 0.59 -38.88 -2.84
C ASP A 87 0.24 -40.22 -2.17
N SER A 88 -0.85 -40.84 -2.64
CA SER A 88 -1.03 -42.29 -2.51
C SER A 88 -1.89 -42.86 -3.63
N SER A 89 -1.43 -42.81 -4.89
CA SER A 89 -1.79 -43.81 -5.90
C SER A 89 -0.91 -43.70 -7.16
N PRO A 90 -0.14 -44.74 -7.54
CA PRO A 90 0.64 -44.75 -8.75
C PRO A 90 -0.26 -45.09 -9.94
N ASN A 91 -0.72 -44.10 -10.72
CA ASN A 91 -1.43 -44.42 -11.96
C ASN A 91 -0.47 -44.48 -13.15
N LYS A 92 -0.17 -45.73 -13.53
CA LYS A 92 0.39 -46.12 -14.82
C LYS A 92 -0.47 -45.53 -15.94
N LEU A 93 0.14 -44.80 -16.86
CA LEU A 93 -0.39 -44.71 -18.21
C LEU A 93 0.63 -45.31 -19.19
N SER A 94 0.47 -46.61 -19.40
CA SER A 94 0.91 -47.31 -20.60
C SER A 94 -0.17 -47.13 -21.67
N LEU A 95 0.14 -46.39 -22.73
CA LEU A 95 -0.34 -46.62 -24.10
C LEU A 95 0.47 -45.76 -25.08
#